data_AF-A0A1I0LP19-F1
#
_entry.id   AF-A0A1I0LP19-F1
#
_cell.length_a   1.000
_cell.length_b   1.000
_cell.length_c   1.000
_cell.angle_alpha   90.00
_cell.angle_beta   90.00
_cell.angle_gamma   90.00
#
_symmetry.space_group_name_H-M   'P 1'
#
loop_
_entity.id
_entity.type
_entity.pdbx_description
1 polymer ?
#
loop_
_entity_poly.entity_id
_entity_poly.type
_entity_poly.pdbx_seq_one_letter_code
_entity_poly.pdbx_strand_id
1 'polypeptide(L)' 'MSIKEELRRLDEELARLRAENQDIRAQIRDMGATDQIEKAAVISQADEQVELIAELERRRDTLVARLEEEGSA' A
#
# COMPACT_ATOMS: atom_id res chain seq x y z
N MET A 1 17.71 -9.73 10.13
CA MET A 1 16.93 -9.86 8.88
C MET A 1 17.75 -9.19 7.78
N SER A 2 17.86 -9.78 6.58
CA SER A 2 18.65 -9.18 5.50
C SER A 2 17.85 -8.14 4.72
N ILE A 3 18.52 -7.18 4.04
CA ILE A 3 17.85 -6.19 3.17
C ILE A 3 16.98 -6.88 2.11
N LYS A 4 17.47 -7.99 1.52
CA LYS A 4 16.71 -8.78 0.55
C LYS A 4 15.44 -9.40 1.13
N GLU A 5 15.51 -9.86 2.38
CA GLU A 5 14.36 -10.44 3.08
C GLU A 5 13.33 -9.36 3.46
N GLU A 6 13.79 -8.17 3.87
CA GLU A 6 12.93 -7.03 4.16
C GLU A 6 12.23 -6.52 2.89
N LEU A 7 12.96 -6.39 1.77
CA LEU A 7 12.39 -6.02 0.47
C LEU A 7 11.30 -7.01 0.03
N ARG A 8 11.55 -8.32 0.16
CA ARG A 8 10.55 -9.33 -0.17
C ARG A 8 9.28 -9.19 0.67
N ARG A 9 9.42 -8.95 1.98
CA ARG A 9 8.27 -8.75 2.86
C ARG A 9 7.49 -7.49 2.48
N LEU A 10 8.19 -6.39 2.20
CA LEU A 10 7.58 -5.14 1.75
C LEU A 10 6.85 -5.31 0.41
N ASP A 11 7.43 -6.05 -0.55
CA ASP A 11 6.79 -6.34 -1.84
C ASP A 11 5.50 -7.15 -1.65
N GLU A 12 5.52 -8.18 -0.80
CA GLU A 12 4.35 -8.99 -0.48
C GLU A 12 3.26 -8.17 0.24
N GLU A 13 3.64 -7.29 1.16
CA GLU A 13 2.73 -6.40 1.88
C GLU A 13 2.11 -5.34 0.96
N LEU A 14 2.92 -4.68 0.13
CA LEU A 14 2.45 -3.72 -0.87
C LEU A 14 1.48 -4.36 -1.87
N ALA A 15 1.76 -5.59 -2.31
CA ALA A 15 0.86 -6.31 -3.20
C ALA A 15 -0.50 -6.57 -2.55
N ARG A 16 -0.52 -6.96 -1.27
CA ARG A 16 -1.76 -7.17 -0.50
C ARG A 16 -2.53 -5.87 -0.30
N LEU A 17 -1.87 -4.81 0.15
CA LEU A 17 -2.51 -3.51 0.42
C LEU A 17 -3.10 -2.91 -0.86
N ARG A 18 -2.41 -3.03 -2.00
CA ARG A 18 -2.94 -2.56 -3.29
C ARG A 18 -4.18 -3.35 -3.72
N ALA A 19 -4.20 -4.66 -3.51
CA ALA A 19 -5.38 -5.48 -3.81
C ALA A 19 -6.56 -5.10 -2.90
N GLU A 20 -6.31 -4.94 -1.60
CA GLU A 20 -7.32 -4.51 -0.63
C GLU A 20 -7.88 -3.13 -0.98
N ASN A 21 -7.03 -2.17 -1.36
CA ASN A 21 -7.49 -0.84 -1.76
C ASN A 21 -8.36 -0.87 -3.03
N GLN A 22 -8.03 -1.77 -3.98
CA GLN A 22 -8.86 -1.98 -5.16
C GLN A 22 -10.23 -2.55 -4.80
N ASP A 23 -10.29 -3.52 -3.88
CA ASP A 23 -11.53 -4.12 -3.40
C ASP A 23 -12.40 -3.09 -2.67
N ILE A 24 -11.80 -2.27 -1.80
CA ILE A 24 -12.49 -1.17 -1.10
C ILE A 24 -13.06 -0.16 -2.11
N ARG A 25 -12.28 0.21 -3.15
CA ARG A 25 -12.76 1.12 -4.20
C ARG A 25 -13.87 0.52 -5.05
N ALA A 26 -13.87 -0.80 -5.26
CA ALA A 26 -14.97 -1.50 -5.90
C ALA A 26 -16.23 -1.46 -5.02
N GLN A 27 -16.09 -1.72 -3.70
CA GLN A 27 -17.19 -1.62 -2.75
C GLN A 27 -17.81 -0.20 -2.74
N ILE A 28 -17.00 0.86 -2.69
CA ILE A 28 -17.47 2.26 -2.75
C ILE A 28 -18.30 2.53 -4.01
N ARG A 29 -17.93 1.90 -5.14
CA ARG A 29 -18.64 2.05 -6.42
C ARG A 29 -20.02 1.40 -6.39
N ASP A 30 -20.14 0.28 -5.68
CA ASP A 30 -21.38 -0.50 -5.59
C ASP A 30 -22.33 0.03 -4.50
N MET A 31 -21.87 0.92 -3.61
CA MET A 31 -22.71 1.57 -2.59
C MET A 31 -23.77 2.49 -3.19
N GLY A 32 -24.99 2.39 -2.66
CA GLY A 32 -26.17 3.11 -3.11
C GLY A 32 -26.22 4.56 -2.64
N ALA A 33 -27.18 5.33 -3.19
CA ALA A 33 -27.35 6.75 -2.86
C ALA A 33 -27.80 7.02 -1.41
N THR A 34 -28.31 6.00 -0.72
CA THR A 34 -28.74 6.04 0.68
C THR A 34 -27.59 5.89 1.68
N ASP A 35 -26.41 5.48 1.22
CA ASP A 35 -25.33 5.01 2.09
C ASP A 35 -24.24 6.08 2.26
N GLN A 36 -24.59 7.37 2.13
CA GLN A 36 -23.61 8.47 2.00
C GLN A 36 -22.64 8.58 3.19
N ILE A 37 -23.11 8.30 4.40
CA ILE A 37 -22.28 8.35 5.62
C ILE A 37 -21.27 7.19 5.61
N GLU A 38 -21.74 5.98 5.35
CA GLU A 38 -20.89 4.79 5.26
C GLU A 38 -19.88 4.95 4.11
N LYS A 39 -20.31 5.49 2.98
CA LYS A 39 -19.46 5.75 1.81
C LYS A 39 -18.35 6.75 2.13
N ALA A 40 -18.64 7.81 2.89
CA ALA A 40 -17.63 8.77 3.32
C ALA A 40 -16.58 8.12 4.24
N ALA A 41 -17.01 7.26 5.17
CA ALA A 41 -16.09 6.53 6.04
C ALA A 41 -15.19 5.58 5.24
N VAL A 42 -15.75 4.83 4.29
CA VAL A 42 -14.99 3.89 3.44
C VAL A 42 -14.02 4.64 2.51
N ILE A 43 -14.40 5.82 2.00
CA ILE A 43 -13.48 6.69 1.23
C ILE A 43 -12.30 7.14 2.08
N SER A 44 -12.55 7.64 3.31
CA SER A 44 -11.48 8.05 4.23
C SER A 44 -10.49 6.92 4.49
N GLN A 45 -11.00 5.71 4.75
CA GLN A 45 -10.16 4.53 4.94
C GLN A 45 -9.34 4.18 3.68
N ALA A 46 -9.94 4.28 2.49
CA ALA A 46 -9.25 4.03 1.24
C ALA A 46 -8.12 5.05 0.98
N ASP A 47 -8.30 6.30 1.39
CA ASP A 47 -7.30 7.35 1.25
C ASP A 47 -6.15 7.17 2.26
N GLU A 48 -6.45 6.82 3.51
CA GLU A 48 -5.44 6.44 4.51
C GLU A 48 -4.57 5.25 4.04
N GLN A 49 -5.19 4.24 3.42
CA GLN A 49 -4.44 3.12 2.83
C GLN A 49 -3.49 3.57 1.71
N VAL A 50 -3.88 4.55 0.89
CA VAL A 50 -3.01 5.08 -0.17
C VAL A 50 -1.79 5.77 0.42
N GLU A 51 -1.95 6.52 1.52
CA GLU A 51 -0.83 7.16 2.21
C GLU A 51 0.15 6.12 2.79
N LEU A 52 -0.36 5.06 3.40
CA LEU A 52 0.45 3.96 3.91
C LEU A 52 1.21 3.25 2.79
N ILE A 53 0.55 2.95 1.67
CA ILE A 53 1.20 2.35 0.49
C ILE A 53 2.36 3.24 0.01
N ALA A 54 2.16 4.55 -0.08
CA ALA A 54 3.18 5.50 -0.51
C ALA A 54 4.36 5.60 0.47
N GLU A 55 4.13 5.42 1.77
CA GLU A 55 5.22 5.33 2.76
C GLU A 55 6.04 4.05 2.58
N LEU A 56 5.37 2.91 2.44
CA LEU A 56 6.02 1.60 2.26
C LEU A 56 6.83 1.55 0.95
N GLU A 57 6.33 2.15 -0.12
CA GLU A 57 7.06 2.31 -1.39
C GLU A 57 8.34 3.13 -1.21
N ARG A 58 8.28 4.28 -0.52
CA ARG A 58 9.48 5.09 -0.24
C ARG A 58 10.52 4.33 0.58
N ARG A 59 10.07 3.52 1.54
CA ARG A 59 10.96 2.66 2.34
C ARG A 59 11.59 1.58 1.47
N ARG A 60 10.81 0.94 0.61
CA ARG A 60 11.30 -0.05 -0.37
C ARG A 60 12.37 0.57 -1.27
N ASP A 61 12.12 1.73 -1.84
CA ASP A 61 13.08 2.42 -2.73
C ASP A 61 14.40 2.75 -2.02
N THR A 62 14.31 3.17 -0.75
CA THR A 62 15.49 3.40 0.10
C THR A 62 16.29 2.12 0.33
N LEU A 63 15.63 0.98 0.53
CA LEU A 63 16.29 -0.32 0.72
C LEU A 63 16.91 -0.84 -0.57
N VAL A 64 16.25 -0.62 -1.72
CA VAL A 64 16.82 -0.94 -3.04
C VAL A 64 18.11 -0.17 -3.26
N ALA A 65 18.10 1.15 -3.04
CA ALA A 65 19.29 1.99 -3.18
C ALA A 65 20.45 1.50 -2.30
N ARG A 66 20.19 1.15 -1.03
CA ARG A 66 21.20 0.58 -0.12
C ARG A 66 21.75 -0.76 -0.62
N LEU A 67 20.89 -1.62 -1.16
CA LEU A 67 21.34 -2.91 -1.69
C LEU A 67 22.24 -2.76 -2.92
N GLU A 68 21.96 -1.76 -3.77
CA GLU A 68 22.79 -1.42 -4.94
C GLU A 68 24.15 -0.85 -4.53
N GLU A 69 24.19 -0.02 -3.47
CA GLU A 69 25.42 0.49 -2.86
C GLU A 69 26.28 -0.65 -2.28
N GLU A 70 25.67 -1.59 -1.53
CA GLU A 70 26.37 -2.76 -0.97
C GLU A 70 26.89 -3.73 -2.04
N GLY A 71 26.21 -3.84 -3.19
CA GLY A 71 26.63 -4.69 -4.30
C GLY A 71 27.67 -4.05 -5.24
N SER A 72 27.86 -2.73 -5.15
CA SER A 72 28.85 -1.98 -5.95
C SER A 72 30.17 -1.74 -5.23
N ALA A 73 30.29 -2.16 -3.96
CA ALA A 73 31.49 -2.09 -3.13
C ALA A 73 32.27 -3.41 -3.15
#